data_AF-A0A5A7QAK2-F1
#
_entry.id   AF-A0A5A7QAK2-F1
#
_cell.length_a   1.000
_cell.length_b   1.000
_cell.length_c   1.000
_cell.angle_alpha   90.00
_cell.angle_beta   90.00
_cell.angle_gamma   90.00
#
_symmetry.space_group_name_H-M   'P 1'
#
loop_
_entity.id
_entity.type
_entity.pdbx_description
1 polymer ?
#
loop_
_entity_poly.entity_id
_entity_poly.type
_entity_poly.pdbx_seq_one_letter_code
_entity_poly.pdbx_strand_id
1 'polypeptide(L)'
;NLAHWKKPEEFRPERFFEEESKVEANGNDFRYLPFGVGRRSCPGIILALPILGITIGRLVQNFELLPPPGLSKIDTTEKGGQFSLHILKHSTIVLKPRSI
;
A
#
# COMPACT_ATOMS: atom_id res chain seq x y z
N ASN A 1 7.24 9.99 10.37
CA ASN A 1 8.14 10.66 11.33
C ASN A 1 9.54 10.09 11.13
N LEU A 2 10.49 10.92 10.68
CA LEU A 2 11.89 10.52 10.44
C LEU A 2 12.60 10.02 11.70
N ALA A 3 12.14 10.41 12.89
CA ALA A 3 12.68 9.94 14.16
C ALA A 3 12.31 8.49 14.48
N HIS A 4 11.26 7.93 13.84
CA HIS A 4 10.69 6.63 14.20
C HIS A 4 10.78 5.58 13.10
N TRP A 5 11.08 5.99 11.86
CA TRP A 5 11.12 5.14 10.69
C TRP A 5 12.37 5.45 9.88
N LYS A 6 13.08 4.41 9.42
CA LYS A 6 14.23 4.57 8.52
C LYS A 6 13.75 4.88 7.10
N LYS A 7 13.98 6.10 6.63
CA LYS A 7 13.57 6.58 5.29
C LYS A 7 12.07 6.35 5.01
N PRO A 8 11.17 7.01 5.76
CA PRO A 8 9.72 6.81 5.67
C PRO A 8 9.11 7.27 4.33
N GLU A 9 9.81 8.12 3.59
CA GLU A 9 9.42 8.60 2.26
C GLU A 9 9.64 7.55 1.14
N GLU A 10 10.45 6.52 1.40
CA GLU A 10 10.70 5.44 0.44
C GLU A 10 9.67 4.30 0.58
N PHE A 11 9.03 3.94 -0.54
CA PHE A 11 8.27 2.69 -0.65
C PHE A 11 9.23 1.50 -0.62
N ARG A 12 9.44 0.93 0.58
CA ARG A 12 10.32 -0.20 0.85
C ARG A 12 9.57 -1.27 1.66
N PRO A 13 8.88 -2.22 1.00
CA PRO A 13 8.18 -3.32 1.68
C PRO A 13 9.10 -4.17 2.57
N GLU A 14 10.38 -4.27 2.21
CA GLU A 14 11.41 -5.07 2.89
C GLU A 14 11.58 -4.69 4.37
N ARG A 15 11.24 -3.44 4.75
CA ARG A 15 11.30 -3.01 6.16
C ARG A 15 10.47 -3.90 7.10
N PHE A 16 9.36 -4.45 6.61
CA PHE A 16 8.47 -5.34 7.37
C PHE A 16 8.97 -6.79 7.42
N PHE A 17 10.08 -7.10 6.74
CA PHE A 17 10.82 -8.35 6.87
C PHE A 17 12.16 -8.16 7.62
N GLU A 18 12.62 -6.91 7.75
CA GLU A 18 13.88 -6.53 8.36
C GLU A 18 13.67 -5.82 9.71
N GLU A 19 13.95 -4.51 9.79
CA GLU A 19 14.01 -3.77 11.05
C GLU A 19 12.65 -3.59 11.73
N GLU A 20 11.56 -3.71 10.96
CA GLU A 20 10.17 -3.63 11.44
C GLU A 20 9.45 -4.99 11.33
N SER A 21 10.20 -6.11 11.34
CA SER A 21 9.68 -7.49 11.22
C SER A 21 8.65 -7.93 12.26
N LYS A 22 8.48 -7.15 13.33
CA LYS A 22 7.48 -7.39 14.37
C LYS A 22 6.30 -6.42 14.30
N VAL A 23 6.31 -5.46 13.38
CA VAL A 23 5.25 -4.44 13.24
C VAL A 23 4.14 -5.00 12.37
N GLU A 24 2.92 -5.04 12.91
CA GLU A 24 1.75 -5.64 12.28
C GLU A 24 0.65 -4.59 12.03
N ALA A 25 -0.21 -4.83 11.05
CA ALA A 25 -1.32 -3.93 10.73
C ALA A 25 -2.41 -3.88 11.83
N ASN A 26 -2.35 -4.76 12.83
CA ASN A 26 -3.29 -4.84 13.95
C ASN A 26 -3.06 -3.77 15.04
N GLY A 27 -2.06 -2.91 14.87
CA GLY A 27 -1.75 -1.82 15.80
C GLY A 27 -1.00 -2.27 17.06
N ASN A 28 -0.24 -3.36 17.00
CA ASN A 28 0.69 -3.75 18.06
C ASN A 28 1.83 -2.73 18.28
N ASP A 29 2.09 -1.88 17.28
CA ASP A 29 3.01 -0.75 17.34
C ASP A 29 2.28 0.56 17.01
N PHE A 30 2.32 1.53 17.92
CA PHE A 30 1.63 2.82 17.78
C PHE A 30 2.19 3.71 16.68
N ARG A 31 3.36 3.36 16.11
CA ARG A 31 3.90 4.00 14.91
C ARG A 31 3.15 3.60 13.64
N TYR A 32 2.39 2.49 13.67
CA TYR A 32 1.68 1.92 12.52
C TYR A 32 0.25 1.54 12.87
N LEU A 33 -0.70 2.46 12.63
CA LEU A 33 -2.11 2.31 13.02
C LEU A 33 -3.10 2.44 11.83
N PRO A 34 -2.90 1.72 10.71
CA PRO A 34 -3.75 1.87 9.52
C PRO A 34 -5.23 1.49 9.78
N PHE A 35 -5.50 0.65 10.77
CA PHE A 35 -6.85 0.24 11.16
C PHE A 35 -7.26 0.78 12.55
N GLY A 36 -6.51 1.74 13.10
CA GLY A 36 -6.68 2.19 14.49
C GLY A 36 -6.35 1.10 15.52
N VAL A 37 -6.67 1.37 16.79
CA VAL A 37 -6.42 0.45 17.91
C VAL A 37 -7.50 0.59 19.00
N GLY A 38 -7.70 -0.45 19.80
CA GLY A 38 -8.63 -0.43 20.93
C GLY A 38 -10.10 -0.49 20.53
N ARG A 39 -10.99 0.08 21.36
CA ARG A 39 -12.46 -0.12 21.24
C ARG A 39 -13.08 0.38 19.92
N ARG A 40 -12.38 1.26 19.19
CA ARG A 40 -12.86 1.87 17.94
C ARG A 40 -11.97 1.51 16.75
N SER A 41 -11.10 0.51 16.89
CA SER A 41 -10.36 -0.04 15.75
C SER A 41 -11.32 -0.56 14.69
N CYS A 42 -10.91 -0.52 13.44
CA CYS A 42 -11.66 -1.03 12.32
C CYS A 42 -11.85 -2.55 12.46
N PRO A 43 -13.08 -3.06 12.63
CA PRO A 43 -13.33 -4.50 12.68
C PRO A 43 -13.12 -5.18 11.32
N GLY A 44 -13.08 -4.38 10.23
CA GLY A 44 -12.90 -4.85 8.86
C GLY A 44 -11.48 -5.29 8.50
N ILE A 45 -10.48 -5.17 9.39
CA ILE A 45 -9.10 -5.59 9.13
C ILE A 45 -9.00 -7.04 8.64
N ILE A 46 -9.81 -7.93 9.22
CA ILE A 46 -9.85 -9.36 8.87
C ILE A 46 -10.35 -9.61 7.43
N LEU A 47 -11.11 -8.68 6.87
CA LEU A 47 -11.59 -8.74 5.49
C LEU A 47 -10.65 -7.99 4.54
N ALA A 48 -10.19 -6.80 4.95
CA ALA A 48 -9.39 -5.92 4.12
C ALA A 48 -8.04 -6.54 3.76
N LEU A 49 -7.32 -7.14 4.71
CA LEU A 49 -5.99 -7.70 4.46
C LEU A 49 -6.00 -8.84 3.43
N PRO A 50 -6.88 -9.87 3.53
CA PRO A 50 -6.99 -10.89 2.49
C PRO A 50 -7.41 -10.32 1.12
N ILE A 51 -8.36 -9.38 1.09
CA ILE A 51 -8.82 -8.78 -0.17
C ILE A 51 -7.67 -8.04 -0.87
N LEU A 52 -6.93 -7.19 -0.14
CA LEU A 52 -5.75 -6.49 -0.67
C LEU A 52 -4.70 -7.48 -1.22
N GLY A 53 -4.36 -8.50 -0.44
CA GLY A 53 -3.38 -9.51 -0.86
C GLY A 53 -3.82 -10.28 -2.10
N ILE A 54 -5.08 -10.72 -2.15
CA ILE A 54 -5.63 -11.46 -3.29
C ILE A 54 -5.70 -10.57 -4.53
N THR A 55 -6.22 -9.35 -4.42
CA THR A 55 -6.34 -8.44 -5.56
C THR A 55 -4.97 -8.12 -6.16
N ILE A 56 -4.00 -7.72 -5.35
CA ILE A 56 -2.64 -7.43 -5.82
C ILE A 56 -2.02 -8.70 -6.41
N GLY A 57 -2.07 -9.82 -5.69
CA GLY A 57 -1.52 -11.11 -6.11
C GLY A 57 -2.07 -11.57 -7.45
N ARG A 58 -3.39 -11.52 -7.65
CA ARG A 58 -4.04 -11.90 -8.92
C ARG A 58 -3.64 -10.98 -10.06
N LEU A 59 -3.52 -9.68 -9.83
CA LEU A 59 -3.07 -8.74 -10.85
C LEU A 59 -1.64 -9.03 -11.29
N VAL A 60 -0.70 -9.17 -10.34
CA VAL A 60 0.72 -9.39 -10.68
C VAL A 60 1.02 -10.79 -11.23
N GLN A 61 0.20 -11.80 -10.86
CA GLN A 61 0.28 -13.14 -11.43
C GLN A 61 -0.08 -13.18 -12.91
N ASN A 62 -1.07 -12.40 -13.34
CA ASN A 62 -1.59 -12.45 -14.70
C ASN A 62 -1.03 -11.36 -15.61
N PHE A 63 -0.59 -10.23 -15.04
CA PHE A 63 -0.19 -9.05 -15.80
C PHE A 63 1.15 -8.47 -15.36
N GLU A 64 1.88 -7.93 -16.33
CA GLU A 64 2.89 -6.91 -16.10
C GLU A 64 2.16 -5.55 -16.01
N LEU A 65 2.27 -4.89 -14.86
CA LEU A 65 1.62 -3.60 -14.58
C LEU A 65 2.56 -2.46 -14.99
N LEU A 66 2.24 -1.77 -16.08
CA LEU A 66 3.11 -0.77 -16.70
C LEU A 66 2.47 0.64 -16.71
N PRO A 67 3.28 1.71 -16.74
CA PRO A 67 2.78 3.04 -17.06
C PRO A 67 2.25 3.12 -18.51
N PRO A 68 1.39 4.11 -18.82
CA PRO A 68 0.94 4.37 -20.18
C PRO A 68 2.11 4.64 -21.13
N PRO A 69 1.96 4.38 -22.45
CA PRO A 69 2.99 4.70 -23.44
C PRO A 69 3.43 6.16 -23.35
N GLY A 70 4.75 6.39 -23.39
CA GLY A 70 5.34 7.71 -23.28
C GLY A 70 5.56 8.20 -21.84
N LEU A 71 5.15 7.44 -20.82
CA LEU A 71 5.43 7.72 -19.42
C LEU A 71 6.37 6.65 -18.83
N SER A 72 7.35 7.09 -18.04
CA SER A 72 8.28 6.19 -17.35
C SER A 72 7.75 5.72 -15.99
N LYS A 73 6.84 6.48 -15.37
CA LYS A 73 6.25 6.22 -14.04
C LYS A 73 4.80 6.69 -14.00
N ILE A 74 4.05 6.16 -13.05
CA ILE A 74 2.74 6.67 -12.68
C ILE A 74 2.92 7.93 -11.83
N ASP A 75 2.09 8.95 -12.07
CA ASP A 75 1.98 10.11 -11.21
C ASP A 75 1.26 9.70 -9.91
N THR A 76 1.98 9.75 -8.80
CA THR A 76 1.49 9.40 -7.45
C THR A 76 1.23 10.63 -6.59
N THR A 77 1.07 11.81 -7.19
CA THR A 77 0.75 13.04 -6.46
C THR A 77 -0.50 12.83 -5.60
N GLU A 78 -0.43 13.26 -4.36
CA GLU A 78 -1.49 13.06 -3.38
C GLU A 78 -2.56 14.15 -3.47
N LYS A 79 -3.81 13.77 -3.25
CA LYS A 79 -4.93 14.66 -2.92
C LYS A 79 -5.54 14.20 -1.60
N GLY A 80 -4.99 14.75 -0.52
CA GLY A 80 -5.48 14.55 0.84
C GLY A 80 -6.61 15.51 1.20
N GLY A 81 -7.57 15.03 1.99
CA GLY A 81 -8.58 15.83 2.66
C GLY A 81 -8.85 15.30 4.07
N GLN A 82 -9.89 15.81 4.72
CA GLN A 82 -10.25 15.40 6.08
C GLN A 82 -10.56 13.89 6.22
N PHE A 83 -11.04 13.26 5.15
CA PHE A 83 -11.57 11.89 5.20
C PHE A 83 -10.63 10.84 4.60
N SER A 84 -9.78 11.22 3.66
CA SER A 84 -9.03 10.26 2.84
C SER A 84 -7.84 10.91 2.16
N LEU A 85 -6.85 10.07 1.83
CA LEU A 85 -5.71 10.39 0.98
C LEU A 85 -5.86 9.61 -0.31
N HIS A 86 -6.26 10.28 -1.39
CA HIS A 86 -6.40 9.67 -2.70
C HIS A 86 -5.23 10.06 -3.61
N ILE A 87 -4.99 9.26 -4.64
CA ILE A 87 -4.16 9.70 -5.76
C ILE A 87 -4.88 10.85 -6.48
N LEU A 88 -4.18 11.96 -6.73
CA LEU A 88 -4.77 13.20 -7.25
C LEU A 88 -5.49 12.98 -8.58
N LYS A 89 -4.90 12.17 -9.44
CA LYS A 89 -5.45 11.72 -10.71
C LYS A 89 -5.51 10.20 -10.70
N HIS A 90 -6.70 9.63 -10.92
CA HIS A 90 -6.84 8.18 -11.05
C HIS A 90 -5.87 7.63 -12.09
N SER A 91 -5.10 6.60 -11.71
CA SER A 91 -4.04 6.06 -12.55
C SER A 91 -4.60 5.32 -13.75
N THR A 92 -4.10 5.65 -14.94
CA THR A 92 -4.22 4.78 -16.11
C THR A 92 -3.06 3.77 -16.07
N ILE A 93 -3.38 2.48 -15.98
CA ILE A 93 -2.39 1.40 -15.92
C ILE A 93 -2.54 0.54 -17.18
N VAL A 94 -1.42 0.18 -17.79
CA VAL A 94 -1.38 -0.83 -18.86
C VAL A 94 -1.27 -2.20 -18.20
N LEU A 95 -2.27 -3.04 -18.44
CA LEU A 95 -2.28 -4.46 -18.03
C LEU A 95 -1.81 -5.32 -19.19
N LYS A 96 -0.51 -5.60 -19.27
CA LYS A 96 0.05 -6.46 -20.32
C LYS A 96 0.01 -7.92 -19.84
N PRO A 97 -0.70 -8.83 -20.53
CA PRO A 97 -0.73 -10.24 -20.13
C PRO A 97 0.67 -10.82 -20.03
N ARG A 98 0.95 -11.58 -18.97
CA ARG A 98 2.19 -12.37 -18.89
C ARG A 98 2.08 -13.53 -19.87
N SER A 99 3.14 -13.75 -20.64
CA SER A 99 3.32 -14.99 -21.38
C SER A 99 3.55 -16.10 -20.35
N ILE A 100 2.59 -17.00 -20.22
CA ILE A 100 2.72 -18.25 -19.45
C ILE A 100 3.40 -19.28 -20.35
#